data_AF-A0A3D3MAD7-F1
#
_entry.id   AF-A0A3D3MAD7-F1
#
_cell.length_a   1.000
_cell.length_b   1.000
_cell.length_c   1.000
_cell.angle_alpha   90.00
_cell.angle_beta   90.00
_cell.angle_gamma   90.00
#
_symmetry.space_group_name_H-M   'P 1'
#
loop_
_entity.id
_entity.type
_entity.pdbx_description
1 polymer ?
#
loop_
_entity_poly.entity_id
_entity_poly.type
_entity_poly.pdbx_seq_one_letter_code
_entity_poly.pdbx_strand_id
1 'polypeptide(L)'
;MRKLLLPVVIALSGCGATPPPVFQIKTDNATVNRMLPALRAALPGLDKYGAYFENVKVEEGDYLDITFRIPYDTPVPPAYGPFMDHCTIRFSEDLKAVAITKHNCKSVVFDRVVHHKEYENWQFFAL
;
A
#
# COMPACT_ATOMS: atom_id res chain seq x y z
N MET A 1 62.35 -15.21 -10.45
CA MET A 1 61.48 -15.00 -9.28
C MET A 1 60.04 -14.89 -9.77
N ARG A 2 59.21 -15.91 -9.51
CA ARG A 2 57.78 -15.95 -9.90
C ARG A 2 57.00 -14.96 -9.03
N LYS A 3 56.46 -13.89 -9.61
CA LYS A 3 55.48 -13.02 -8.94
C LYS A 3 54.09 -13.58 -9.26
N LEU A 4 53.52 -14.35 -8.33
CA LEU A 4 52.09 -14.62 -8.30
C LEU A 4 51.38 -13.31 -7.96
N LEU A 5 50.58 -12.78 -8.88
CA LEU A 5 49.60 -11.74 -8.58
C LEU A 5 48.23 -12.43 -8.54
N LEU A 6 47.67 -12.54 -7.33
CA LEU A 6 46.34 -13.09 -7.08
C LEU A 6 45.27 -12.24 -7.79
N PRO A 7 44.24 -12.87 -8.38
CA PRO A 7 43.08 -12.12 -8.86
C PRO A 7 42.30 -11.60 -7.65
N VAL A 8 42.16 -10.28 -7.57
CA VAL A 8 41.25 -9.61 -6.65
C VAL A 8 39.83 -9.99 -7.06
N VAL A 9 39.22 -10.92 -6.33
CA VAL A 9 37.79 -11.21 -6.44
C VAL A 9 37.06 -10.09 -5.70
N ILE A 10 36.55 -9.12 -6.46
CA ILE A 10 35.59 -8.13 -5.95
C ILE A 10 34.27 -8.87 -5.78
N ALA A 11 34.05 -9.46 -4.61
CA ALA A 11 32.75 -9.96 -4.22
C ALA A 11 31.81 -8.76 -4.04
N LEU A 12 30.99 -8.49 -5.05
CA LEU A 12 29.77 -7.70 -4.91
C LEU A 12 28.85 -8.45 -3.93
N SER A 13 28.98 -8.16 -2.63
CA SER A 13 27.97 -8.54 -1.65
C SER A 13 26.72 -7.72 -1.93
N GLY A 14 25.90 -8.20 -2.87
CA GLY A 14 24.54 -7.74 -3.04
C GLY A 14 23.85 -7.89 -1.70
N CYS A 15 23.49 -6.77 -1.10
CA CYS A 15 22.66 -6.69 0.09
C CYS A 15 21.48 -7.64 -0.11
N GLY A 16 21.43 -8.73 0.66
CA GLY A 16 20.32 -9.65 0.70
C GLY A 16 19.12 -8.94 1.32
N ALA A 17 18.52 -8.02 0.56
CA ALA A 17 17.27 -7.40 0.92
C ALA A 17 16.20 -8.48 0.76
N THR A 18 15.67 -8.96 1.88
CA THR A 18 14.42 -9.71 1.87
C THR A 18 13.40 -8.89 1.09
N PRO A 19 12.68 -9.48 0.12
CA PRO A 19 11.68 -8.74 -0.64
C PRO A 19 10.71 -8.08 0.34
N PRO A 20 10.32 -6.81 0.08
CA PRO A 20 9.41 -6.11 0.97
C PRO A 20 8.13 -6.92 1.16
N PRO A 21 7.51 -6.84 2.35
CA PRO A 21 6.24 -7.49 2.58
C PRO A 21 5.23 -7.03 1.53
N VAL A 22 4.41 -7.98 1.10
CA VAL A 22 3.39 -7.77 0.06
C VAL A 22 2.03 -7.76 0.73
N PHE A 23 1.27 -6.69 0.55
CA PHE A 23 -0.10 -6.62 1.01
C PHE A 23 -0.94 -7.68 0.29
N GLN A 24 -1.68 -8.46 1.07
CA GLN A 24 -2.61 -9.47 0.58
C GLN A 24 -3.97 -9.28 1.22
N ILE A 25 -5.02 -9.50 0.44
CA ILE A 25 -6.40 -9.52 0.91
C ILE A 25 -7.01 -10.87 0.55
N LYS A 26 -7.67 -11.52 1.51
CA LYS A 26 -8.40 -12.77 1.26
C LYS A 26 -9.81 -12.41 0.82
N THR A 27 -10.13 -12.65 -0.44
CA THR A 27 -11.45 -12.38 -1.03
C THR A 27 -11.68 -13.24 -2.27
N ASP A 28 -12.93 -13.62 -2.49
CA ASP A 28 -13.37 -14.30 -3.72
C ASP A 28 -13.77 -13.30 -4.82
N ASN A 29 -13.74 -11.99 -4.54
CA ASN A 29 -14.06 -10.96 -5.51
C ASN A 29 -12.98 -10.89 -6.61
N ALA A 30 -13.32 -11.37 -7.80
CA ALA A 30 -12.41 -11.44 -8.94
C ALA A 30 -11.89 -10.06 -9.38
N THR A 31 -12.69 -9.01 -9.23
CA THR A 31 -12.29 -7.63 -9.55
C THR A 31 -11.20 -7.16 -8.59
N VAL A 32 -11.37 -7.34 -7.28
CA VAL A 32 -10.34 -6.98 -6.29
C VAL A 32 -9.05 -7.74 -6.55
N ASN A 33 -9.14 -9.06 -6.75
CA ASN A 33 -7.96 -9.88 -7.02
C ASN A 33 -7.20 -9.43 -8.28
N ARG A 34 -7.92 -9.04 -9.34
CA ARG A 34 -7.34 -8.51 -10.57
C ARG A 34 -6.71 -7.13 -10.38
N MET A 35 -7.35 -6.24 -9.62
CA MET A 35 -6.91 -4.84 -9.45
C MET A 35 -5.86 -4.67 -8.35
N LEU A 36 -5.68 -5.65 -7.46
CA LEU A 36 -4.77 -5.57 -6.32
C LEU A 36 -3.33 -5.16 -6.68
N PRO A 37 -2.70 -5.65 -7.77
CA PRO A 37 -1.35 -5.21 -8.15
C PRO A 37 -1.28 -3.71 -8.49
N ALA A 38 -2.25 -3.21 -9.27
CA ALA A 38 -2.35 -1.80 -9.64
C ALA A 38 -2.61 -0.92 -8.39
N LEU A 39 -3.50 -1.38 -7.51
CA LEU A 39 -3.80 -0.72 -6.26
C LEU A 39 -2.54 -0.54 -5.38
N ARG A 40 -1.74 -1.59 -5.23
CA ARG A 40 -0.49 -1.56 -4.46
C ARG A 40 0.55 -0.64 -5.10
N ALA A 41 0.60 -0.58 -6.43
CA ALA A 41 1.47 0.34 -7.15
C ALA A 41 1.04 1.81 -6.97
N ALA A 42 -0.26 2.08 -6.88
CA ALA A 42 -0.82 3.41 -6.64
C ALA A 42 -0.67 3.85 -5.18
N LEU A 43 -0.84 2.93 -4.22
CA LEU A 43 -0.85 3.16 -2.78
C LEU A 43 0.27 2.36 -2.09
N PRO A 44 1.54 2.82 -2.16
CA PRO A 44 2.69 2.04 -1.69
C PRO A 44 2.72 1.81 -0.18
N GLY A 45 1.94 2.57 0.59
CA GLY A 45 1.78 2.32 2.01
C GLY A 45 1.04 1.02 2.33
N LEU A 46 0.30 0.45 1.37
CA LEU A 46 -0.28 -0.89 1.50
C LEU A 46 0.80 -1.94 1.74
N ASP A 47 1.82 -2.01 0.89
CA ASP A 47 2.91 -2.98 1.06
C ASP A 47 3.77 -2.65 2.29
N LYS A 48 3.94 -1.36 2.60
CA LYS A 48 4.76 -0.94 3.74
C LYS A 48 4.15 -1.26 5.11
N TYR A 49 2.85 -1.03 5.27
CA TYR A 49 2.17 -1.11 6.57
C TYR A 49 1.06 -2.18 6.62
N GLY A 50 0.76 -2.83 5.50
CA GLY A 50 -0.38 -3.72 5.37
C GLY A 50 -0.40 -4.92 6.30
N ALA A 51 0.77 -5.38 6.76
CA ALA A 51 0.89 -6.44 7.76
C ALA A 51 0.30 -6.04 9.13
N TYR A 52 0.10 -4.74 9.38
CA TYR A 52 -0.45 -4.20 10.62
C TYR A 52 -1.92 -3.83 10.52
N PHE A 53 -2.55 -4.01 9.35
CA PHE A 53 -3.96 -3.68 9.17
C PHE A 53 -4.84 -4.78 9.74
N GLU A 54 -5.83 -4.37 10.51
CA GLU A 54 -6.83 -5.25 11.11
C GLU A 54 -8.13 -5.22 10.31
N ASN A 55 -8.92 -6.29 10.40
CA ASN A 55 -10.28 -6.36 9.85
C ASN A 55 -10.36 -5.96 8.36
N VAL A 56 -9.35 -6.32 7.58
CA VAL A 56 -9.32 -6.08 6.13
C VAL A 56 -10.48 -6.85 5.49
N LYS A 57 -11.40 -6.13 4.87
CA LYS A 57 -12.60 -6.68 4.22
C LYS A 57 -12.86 -6.00 2.88
N VAL A 58 -13.48 -6.77 1.99
CA VAL A 58 -14.09 -6.26 0.76
C VAL A 58 -15.58 -6.07 1.04
N GLU A 59 -16.10 -4.90 0.73
CA GLU A 59 -17.51 -4.56 0.87
C GLU A 59 -18.09 -4.28 -0.52
N GLU A 60 -19.20 -4.94 -0.83
CA GLU A 60 -19.91 -4.82 -2.10
C GLU A 60 -21.29 -4.19 -1.82
N GLY A 61 -21.52 -3.00 -2.35
CA GLY A 61 -22.79 -2.28 -2.24
C GLY A 61 -22.98 -1.38 -3.46
N ASP A 62 -23.29 -0.10 -3.24
CA ASP A 62 -23.28 0.90 -4.32
C ASP A 62 -21.89 1.10 -4.94
N TYR A 63 -20.85 0.74 -4.20
CA TYR A 63 -19.46 0.79 -4.62
C TYR A 63 -18.74 -0.51 -4.21
N LEU A 64 -17.60 -0.76 -4.86
CA LEU A 64 -16.63 -1.76 -4.43
C LEU A 64 -15.62 -1.09 -3.52
N ASP A 65 -15.61 -1.48 -2.24
CA ASP A 65 -14.78 -0.87 -1.21
C ASP A 65 -13.85 -1.91 -0.56
N ILE A 66 -12.64 -1.48 -0.18
CA ILE A 66 -11.75 -2.21 0.71
C ILE A 66 -11.63 -1.39 2.00
N THR A 67 -12.08 -1.97 3.11
CA THR A 67 -12.07 -1.32 4.42
C THR A 67 -11.16 -2.08 5.37
N PHE A 68 -10.38 -1.35 6.17
CA PHE A 68 -9.52 -1.92 7.21
C PHE A 68 -9.30 -0.92 8.34
N ARG A 69 -8.75 -1.40 9.45
CA ARG A 69 -8.42 -0.60 10.64
C ARG A 69 -6.91 -0.57 10.82
N ILE A 70 -6.39 0.56 11.30
CA ILE A 70 -4.99 0.71 11.71
C ILE A 70 -4.97 0.86 13.23
N PRO A 71 -4.46 -0.13 13.99
CA PRO A 71 -4.44 -0.05 15.44
C PRO A 71 -3.41 0.98 15.95
N TYR A 72 -3.51 1.34 17.23
CA TYR A 72 -2.62 2.32 17.88
C TYR A 72 -1.19 1.82 18.03
N ASP A 73 -1.00 0.51 18.19
CA ASP A 73 0.26 -0.17 18.49
C ASP A 73 1.05 -0.57 17.23
N THR A 74 0.80 0.11 16.11
CA THR A 74 1.52 -0.12 14.85
C THR A 74 2.76 0.75 14.74
N PRO A 75 3.77 0.35 13.94
CA PRO A 75 4.90 1.21 13.62
C PRO A 75 4.55 2.31 12.60
N VAL A 76 3.26 2.53 12.30
CA VAL A 76 2.83 3.63 11.42
C VAL A 76 3.08 4.96 12.15
N PRO A 77 3.85 5.88 11.56
CA PRO A 77 4.08 7.20 12.15
C PRO A 77 2.77 7.93 12.49
N PRO A 78 2.70 8.62 13.65
CA PRO A 78 1.51 9.39 14.05
C PRO A 78 1.06 10.42 13.00
N ALA A 79 2.00 10.94 12.21
CA ALA A 79 1.70 11.87 11.13
C ALA A 79 0.84 11.27 9.99
N TYR A 80 0.66 9.95 9.96
CA TYR A 80 -0.05 9.20 8.92
C TYR A 80 -1.35 8.52 9.37
N GLY A 81 -1.79 8.71 10.62
CA GLY A 81 -3.01 8.05 11.09
C GLY A 81 -3.72 8.78 12.23
N PRO A 82 -5.03 9.04 12.11
CA PRO A 82 -5.93 9.06 13.25
C PRO A 82 -6.10 7.60 13.67
N PHE A 83 -5.35 7.24 14.67
CA PHE A 83 -5.39 5.91 15.25
C PHE A 83 -6.82 5.57 15.72
N MET A 84 -7.25 4.32 15.50
CA MET A 84 -8.59 3.74 15.76
C MET A 84 -9.70 3.91 14.73
N ASP A 85 -9.56 4.74 13.70
CA ASP A 85 -10.60 4.86 12.67
C ASP A 85 -10.39 3.89 11.49
N HIS A 86 -11.49 3.64 10.76
CA HIS A 86 -11.47 2.85 9.54
C HIS A 86 -10.91 3.67 8.36
N CYS A 87 -10.01 3.04 7.61
CA CYS A 87 -9.62 3.49 6.29
C CYS A 87 -10.45 2.74 5.25
N THR A 88 -10.99 3.46 4.27
CA THR A 88 -11.74 2.91 3.14
C THR A 88 -11.09 3.33 1.84
N ILE A 89 -10.85 2.34 0.98
CA ILE A 89 -10.42 2.50 -0.40
C ILE A 89 -11.59 2.13 -1.29
N ARG A 90 -12.12 3.10 -2.03
CA ARG A 90 -13.25 2.94 -2.93
C ARG A 90 -12.79 2.90 -4.37
N PHE A 91 -13.19 1.89 -5.14
CA PHE A 91 -12.95 1.87 -6.58
C PHE A 91 -13.91 2.80 -7.33
N SER A 92 -13.41 3.48 -8.37
CA SER A 92 -14.27 4.16 -9.34
C SER A 92 -15.10 3.15 -10.13
N GLU A 93 -16.25 3.58 -10.65
CA GLU A 93 -17.13 2.72 -11.47
C GLU A 93 -16.40 2.13 -12.69
N ASP A 94 -15.49 2.89 -13.31
CA ASP A 94 -14.69 2.46 -14.45
C ASP A 94 -13.42 1.69 -14.09
N LEU A 95 -13.16 1.50 -12.78
CA LEU A 95 -12.00 0.81 -12.21
C LEU A 95 -10.64 1.40 -12.63
N LYS A 96 -10.59 2.67 -13.07
CA LYS A 96 -9.34 3.35 -13.44
C LYS A 96 -8.75 4.20 -12.30
N ALA A 97 -9.50 4.36 -11.22
CA ALA A 97 -9.06 5.12 -10.07
C ALA A 97 -9.59 4.53 -8.76
N VAL A 98 -8.98 4.95 -7.66
CA VAL A 98 -9.51 4.77 -6.31
C VAL A 98 -9.63 6.09 -5.58
N ALA A 99 -10.64 6.18 -4.72
CA ALA A 99 -10.81 7.24 -3.74
C ALA A 99 -10.50 6.70 -2.34
N ILE A 100 -9.80 7.47 -1.52
CA ILE A 100 -9.52 7.12 -0.12
C ILE A 100 -9.88 8.27 0.82
N THR A 101 -10.15 7.97 2.09
CA THR A 101 -10.44 9.01 3.10
C THR A 101 -9.15 9.70 3.59
N LYS A 102 -9.08 11.04 3.47
CA LYS A 102 -7.88 11.88 3.67
C LYS A 102 -7.16 11.63 5.00
N HIS A 103 -7.89 11.64 6.10
CA HIS A 103 -7.30 11.54 7.43
C HIS A 103 -6.92 10.09 7.76
N ASN A 104 -7.86 9.16 7.61
CA ASN A 104 -7.71 7.79 8.10
C ASN A 104 -6.81 6.91 7.22
N CYS A 105 -6.60 7.30 5.96
CA CYS A 105 -5.84 6.52 4.97
C CYS A 105 -4.48 7.11 4.63
N LYS A 106 -3.97 8.11 5.35
CA LYS A 106 -2.69 8.74 4.97
C LYS A 106 -1.50 7.75 4.99
N SER A 107 -1.57 6.72 5.84
CA SER A 107 -0.60 5.63 5.90
C SER A 107 -0.47 4.86 4.58
N VAL A 108 -1.57 4.67 3.83
CA VAL A 108 -1.55 3.93 2.56
C VAL A 108 -1.06 4.78 1.38
N VAL A 109 -1.19 6.11 1.47
CA VAL A 109 -0.67 7.05 0.46
C VAL A 109 0.85 7.16 0.51
N PHE A 110 1.41 7.09 1.73
CA PHE A 110 2.85 7.16 1.97
C PHE A 110 3.52 8.39 1.30
N ASP A 111 2.97 9.57 1.60
CA ASP A 111 3.43 10.88 1.11
C ASP A 111 3.41 11.11 -0.41
N ARG A 112 2.63 10.34 -1.17
CA ARG A 112 2.36 10.69 -2.56
C ARG A 112 1.62 12.03 -2.67
N VAL A 113 2.08 12.84 -3.63
CA VAL A 113 1.42 14.08 -4.03
C VAL A 113 0.10 13.73 -4.70
N VAL A 114 -0.99 14.38 -4.25
CA VAL A 114 -2.33 14.18 -4.79
C VAL A 114 -2.46 15.00 -6.08
N HIS A 115 -2.80 14.34 -7.19
CA HIS A 115 -2.85 14.99 -8.51
C HIS A 115 -4.29 15.33 -8.99
N HIS A 116 -5.32 15.00 -8.21
CA HIS A 116 -6.72 15.13 -8.63
C HIS A 116 -7.63 15.82 -7.61
N LYS A 117 -8.78 16.31 -8.11
CA LYS A 117 -9.81 17.10 -7.40
C LYS A 117 -10.00 16.63 -5.97
N GLU A 118 -9.74 17.52 -5.03
CA GLU A 118 -10.09 17.33 -3.64
C GLU A 118 -11.59 17.54 -3.47
N TYR A 119 -12.32 16.53 -2.99
CA TYR A 119 -13.72 16.69 -2.58
C TYR A 119 -13.84 16.34 -1.11
N GLU A 120 -14.25 17.33 -0.32
CA GLU A 120 -14.54 17.24 1.12
C GLU A 120 -13.45 16.49 1.92
N ASN A 121 -13.53 15.16 1.99
CA ASN A 121 -12.61 14.28 2.74
C ASN A 121 -11.97 13.15 1.92
N TRP A 122 -12.05 13.18 0.58
CA TRP A 122 -11.54 12.11 -0.30
C TRP A 122 -10.35 12.57 -1.15
N GLN A 123 -9.45 11.62 -1.44
CA GLN A 123 -8.31 11.78 -2.37
C GLN A 123 -8.37 10.69 -3.43
N PHE A 124 -8.09 11.07 -4.69
CA PHE A 124 -8.19 10.18 -5.83
C PHE A 124 -6.82 9.82 -6.41
N PHE A 125 -6.63 8.54 -6.74
CA PHE A 125 -5.40 7.99 -7.33
C PHE A 125 -5.75 7.14 -8.54
N ALA A 126 -5.00 7.32 -9.63
CA ALA A 126 -5.13 6.46 -10.81
C ALA A 126 -4.53 5.07 -10.53
N LEU A 127 -5.16 4.03 -11.09
CA LEU A 127 -4.72 2.63 -11.05
C LEU A 127 -3.97 2.25 -12.33
#